data_AF-A0A094PY74-F1
#
_entry.id   AF-A0A094PY74-F1
#
_cell.length_a   1.000
_cell.length_b   1.000
_cell.length_c   1.000
_cell.angle_alpha   90.00
_cell.angle_beta   90.00
_cell.angle_gamma   90.00
#
_symmetry.space_group_name_H-M   'P 1'
#
loop_
_entity.id
_entity.type
_entity.pdbx_description
1 polymer ?
#
loop_
_entity_poly.entity_id
_entity_poly.type
_entity_poly.pdbx_seq_one_letter_code
_entity_poly.pdbx_strand_id
1 'polypeptide(L)'
;EKTSPENVAELYFALSERYDIDRMLFHISALARDDRWTAYARSALRSDLYVAIAALTSRVVQATKDSDSIDLRISQWEAKFAEGVARTRATLNEIAHSEQNDIATLSVALRAIRTLAGQGGS
;
A
#
# COMPACT_ATOMS: atom_id res chain seq x y z
N GLU A 1 -0.49 -20.90 -13.05
CA GLU A 1 -1.51 -20.17 -13.84
C GLU A 1 -1.17 -18.70 -13.91
N LYS A 2 -1.62 -18.02 -14.96
CA LYS A 2 -1.52 -16.57 -15.07
C LYS A 2 -2.85 -15.99 -14.59
N THR A 3 -2.85 -15.20 -13.52
CA THR A 3 -4.03 -14.51 -13.00
C THR A 3 -4.66 -13.63 -14.07
N SER A 4 -5.99 -13.66 -14.18
CA SER A 4 -6.74 -12.83 -15.14
C SER A 4 -6.57 -11.33 -14.83
N PRO A 5 -6.60 -10.43 -15.84
CA PRO A 5 -6.54 -8.99 -15.60
C PRO A 5 -7.61 -8.48 -14.63
N GLU A 6 -8.81 -9.06 -14.67
CA GLU A 6 -9.94 -8.75 -13.79
C GLU A 6 -9.59 -9.10 -12.33
N ASN A 7 -9.06 -10.30 -12.08
CA ASN A 7 -8.64 -10.71 -10.74
C ASN A 7 -7.47 -9.87 -10.21
N VAL A 8 -6.54 -9.45 -11.07
CA VAL A 8 -5.46 -8.51 -10.67
C VAL A 8 -6.06 -7.17 -10.23
N ALA A 9 -7.03 -6.64 -10.98
CA ALA A 9 -7.68 -5.37 -10.65
C ALA A 9 -8.49 -5.49 -9.35
N GLU A 10 -9.26 -6.55 -9.16
CA GLU A 10 -9.99 -6.79 -7.90
C GLU A 10 -9.05 -6.90 -6.71
N LEU A 11 -7.95 -7.65 -6.83
CA LEU A 11 -6.92 -7.71 -5.79
C LEU A 11 -6.31 -6.34 -5.50
N TYR A 12 -6.02 -5.55 -6.53
CA TYR A 12 -5.46 -4.21 -6.38
C TYR A 12 -6.39 -3.32 -5.56
N PHE A 13 -7.68 -3.28 -5.90
CA PHE A 13 -8.66 -2.46 -5.18
C PHE A 13 -8.94 -2.98 -3.78
N ALA A 14 -9.04 -4.30 -3.59
CA ALA A 14 -9.21 -4.90 -2.28
C ALA A 14 -8.02 -4.61 -1.36
N LEU A 15 -6.78 -4.68 -1.87
CA LEU A 15 -5.58 -4.29 -1.12
C LEU A 15 -5.55 -2.78 -0.87
N SER A 16 -6.00 -1.96 -1.82
CA SER A 16 -6.11 -0.51 -1.67
C SER A 16 -7.01 -0.15 -0.48
N GLU A 17 -8.18 -0.77 -0.37
CA GLU A 17 -9.10 -0.62 0.75
C GLU A 17 -8.50 -1.17 2.05
N ARG A 18 -7.94 -2.38 2.01
CA ARG A 18 -7.39 -3.10 3.17
C ARG A 18 -6.25 -2.37 3.88
N TYR A 19 -5.52 -1.51 3.16
CA TYR A 19 -4.39 -0.71 3.64
C TYR A 19 -4.67 0.81 3.58
N ASP A 20 -5.91 1.21 3.40
CA ASP A 20 -6.40 2.61 3.44
C ASP A 20 -5.62 3.57 2.52
N ILE A 21 -5.30 3.09 1.32
CA ILE A 21 -4.49 3.82 0.33
C ILE A 21 -5.21 5.09 -0.13
N ASP A 22 -6.53 5.07 -0.26
CA ASP A 22 -7.33 6.22 -0.67
C ASP A 22 -7.27 7.36 0.34
N ARG A 23 -7.31 7.05 1.64
CA ARG A 23 -7.11 8.07 2.68
C ARG A 23 -5.71 8.67 2.59
N MET A 24 -4.69 7.86 2.32
CA MET A 24 -3.34 8.39 2.14
C MET A 24 -3.23 9.29 0.90
N LEU A 25 -3.86 8.91 -0.23
CA LEU A 25 -3.96 9.76 -1.42
C LEU A 25 -4.70 11.07 -1.14
N PHE A 26 -5.75 11.03 -0.31
CA PHE A 26 -6.47 12.22 0.14
C PHE A 26 -5.55 13.15 0.95
N HIS A 27 -4.81 12.62 1.93
CA HIS A 27 -3.87 13.42 2.73
C HIS A 27 -2.73 14.01 1.88
N ILE A 28 -2.16 13.24 0.95
CA ILE A 28 -1.18 13.76 -0.03
C ILE A 28 -1.78 14.89 -0.89
N SER A 29 -3.07 14.80 -1.20
CA SER A 29 -3.80 15.82 -1.97
C SER A 29 -4.09 17.08 -1.14
N ALA A 30 -4.24 16.95 0.17
CA ALA A 30 -4.49 18.03 1.11
C ALA A 30 -3.23 18.78 1.57
N LEU A 31 -2.03 18.21 1.36
CA LEU A 31 -0.75 18.88 1.66
C LEU A 31 -0.68 20.29 1.05
N ALA A 32 -0.13 21.24 1.82
CA ALA A 32 0.03 22.62 1.41
C ALA A 32 0.84 22.78 0.11
N ARG A 33 0.70 23.92 -0.56
CA ARG A 33 1.31 24.21 -1.88
C ARG A 33 2.27 25.39 -1.80
N ASP A 34 2.90 25.55 -0.64
CA ASP A 34 3.57 26.78 -0.26
C ASP A 34 4.76 27.08 -1.17
N ASP A 35 5.40 26.04 -1.71
CA ASP A 35 6.48 26.18 -2.68
C ASP A 35 6.53 25.07 -3.75
N ARG A 36 7.36 25.30 -4.78
CA ARG A 36 7.55 24.40 -5.93
C ARG A 36 8.08 23.02 -5.53
N TRP A 37 8.94 22.94 -4.52
CA TRP A 37 9.49 21.68 -4.02
C TRP A 37 8.44 20.87 -3.28
N THR A 38 7.55 21.52 -2.53
CA THR A 38 6.39 20.84 -1.92
C THR A 38 5.53 20.19 -3.00
N ALA A 39 5.27 20.89 -4.11
CA ALA A 39 4.51 20.34 -5.22
C ALA A 39 5.18 19.09 -5.85
N TYR A 40 6.51 19.12 -6.03
CA TYR A 40 7.25 17.96 -6.52
C TYR A 40 7.25 16.78 -5.54
N ALA A 41 7.43 17.05 -4.24
CA ALA A 41 7.37 16.02 -3.20
C ALA A 41 6.00 15.33 -3.17
N ARG A 42 4.90 16.08 -3.29
CA ARG A 42 3.55 15.53 -3.39
C ARG A 42 3.37 14.63 -4.60
N SER A 43 3.84 15.09 -5.77
CA SER A 43 3.77 14.30 -7.00
C SER A 43 4.58 13.01 -6.87
N ALA A 44 5.78 13.07 -6.29
CA ALA A 44 6.62 11.92 -6.05
C ALA A 44 5.94 10.93 -5.08
N LEU A 45 5.42 11.40 -3.95
CA LEU A 45 4.71 10.58 -2.97
C LEU A 45 3.51 9.86 -3.57
N ARG A 46 2.69 10.57 -4.37
CA ARG A 46 1.51 9.98 -5.02
C ARG A 46 1.92 8.88 -6.01
N SER A 47 2.89 9.15 -6.88
CA SER A 47 3.38 8.16 -7.85
C SER A 47 3.99 6.95 -7.14
N ASP A 48 4.79 7.19 -6.12
CA ASP A 48 5.45 6.15 -5.34
C ASP A 48 4.46 5.25 -4.60
N LEU A 49 3.36 5.82 -4.11
CA LEU A 49 2.28 5.07 -3.49
C LEU A 49 1.62 4.12 -4.48
N TYR A 50 1.31 4.59 -5.70
CA TYR A 50 0.76 3.73 -6.75
C TYR A 50 1.70 2.58 -7.11
N VAL A 51 3.01 2.85 -7.20
CA VAL A 51 4.02 1.81 -7.42
C VAL A 51 4.04 0.81 -6.27
N ALA A 52 3.94 1.27 -5.03
CA ALA A 52 3.97 0.40 -3.85
C ALA A 52 2.77 -0.57 -3.79
N ILE A 53 1.55 -0.08 -4.04
CA ILE A 53 0.35 -0.93 -4.04
C ILE A 53 0.32 -1.89 -5.24
N ALA A 54 0.81 -1.47 -6.41
CA ALA A 54 0.97 -2.36 -7.56
C ALA A 54 1.99 -3.48 -7.27
N ALA A 55 3.10 -3.15 -6.62
CA ALA A 55 4.10 -4.14 -6.19
C ALA A 55 3.50 -5.13 -5.19
N LEU A 56 2.76 -4.65 -4.17
CA LEU A 56 2.08 -5.52 -3.21
C LEU A 56 1.07 -6.45 -3.89
N THR A 57 0.26 -5.92 -4.80
CA THR A 57 -0.69 -6.69 -5.61
C THR A 57 0.02 -7.81 -6.36
N SER A 58 1.12 -7.49 -7.04
CA SER A 58 1.94 -8.48 -7.75
C SER A 58 2.47 -9.58 -6.83
N ARG A 59 2.81 -9.26 -5.58
CA ARG A 59 3.24 -10.27 -4.59
C ARG A 59 2.12 -11.19 -4.16
N VAL A 60 0.93 -10.67 -3.90
CA VAL A 60 -0.23 -11.51 -3.57
C VAL A 60 -0.55 -12.42 -4.75
N VAL A 61 -0.52 -11.90 -5.98
CA VAL A 61 -0.72 -12.69 -7.21
C VAL A 61 0.30 -13.84 -7.32
N GLN A 62 1.58 -13.58 -7.07
CA GLN A 62 2.64 -14.59 -7.18
C GLN A 62 2.60 -15.64 -6.05
N ALA A 63 2.07 -15.29 -4.89
CA ALA A 63 2.09 -16.15 -3.70
C ALA A 63 0.82 -17.01 -3.52
N THR A 64 -0.20 -16.82 -4.37
CA THR A 64 -1.53 -17.42 -4.18
C THR A 64 -2.07 -18.00 -5.49
N LYS A 65 -3.10 -18.85 -5.39
CA LYS A 65 -3.73 -19.45 -6.57
C LYS A 65 -4.80 -18.53 -7.14
N ASP A 66 -4.95 -18.54 -8.46
CA ASP A 66 -5.95 -17.72 -9.13
C ASP A 66 -7.39 -18.22 -8.93
N SER A 67 -7.55 -19.52 -8.64
CA SER A 67 -8.83 -20.14 -8.33
C SER A 67 -9.41 -19.73 -6.96
N ASP A 68 -8.58 -19.16 -6.08
CA ASP A 68 -9.00 -18.75 -4.74
C ASP A 68 -9.70 -17.39 -4.80
N SER A 69 -10.72 -17.19 -3.97
CA SER A 69 -11.37 -15.87 -3.83
C SER A 69 -10.37 -14.79 -3.41
N ILE A 70 -10.58 -13.55 -3.84
CA ILE A 70 -9.73 -12.39 -3.53
C ILE A 70 -9.40 -12.29 -2.03
N ASP A 71 -10.39 -12.37 -1.15
CA ASP A 71 -10.20 -12.29 0.31
C ASP A 71 -9.33 -13.42 0.87
N LEU A 72 -9.52 -14.64 0.36
CA LEU A 72 -8.71 -15.79 0.74
C LEU A 72 -7.25 -15.60 0.31
N ARG A 73 -7.01 -15.09 -0.90
CA ARG A 73 -5.66 -14.79 -1.40
C ARG A 73 -4.96 -13.76 -0.51
N ILE A 74 -5.64 -12.67 -0.18
CA ILE A 74 -5.12 -11.64 0.73
C ILE A 74 -4.81 -12.25 2.09
N SER A 75 -5.75 -12.99 2.67
CA SER A 75 -5.59 -13.60 4.00
C SER A 75 -4.46 -14.64 4.06
N GLN A 76 -4.31 -15.48 3.04
CA GLN A 76 -3.20 -16.45 2.93
C GLN A 76 -1.85 -15.74 2.88
N TRP A 77 -1.75 -14.69 2.06
CA TRP A 77 -0.53 -13.90 1.95
C TRP A 77 -0.23 -13.17 3.27
N GLU A 78 -1.24 -12.56 3.91
CA GLU A 78 -1.08 -11.87 5.19
C GLU A 78 -0.62 -12.84 6.28
N ALA A 79 -1.18 -14.04 6.34
CA ALA A 79 -0.76 -15.08 7.29
C ALA A 79 0.69 -15.53 7.07
N LYS A 80 1.12 -15.65 5.81
CA LYS A 80 2.50 -16.01 5.46
C LYS A 80 3.52 -14.93 5.86
N PHE A 81 3.13 -13.65 5.78
CA PHE A 81 4.00 -12.50 6.08
C PHE A 81 3.53 -11.73 7.33
N ALA A 82 3.00 -12.45 8.31
CA ALA A 82 2.26 -11.89 9.45
C ALA A 82 3.03 -10.82 10.22
N GLU A 83 4.33 -11.00 10.47
CA GLU A 83 5.14 -9.99 11.18
C GLU A 83 5.28 -8.68 10.39
N GLY A 84 5.49 -8.79 9.08
CA GLY A 84 5.57 -7.62 8.19
C GLY A 84 4.26 -6.87 8.16
N VAL A 85 3.15 -7.61 8.00
CA VAL A 85 1.79 -7.06 8.02
C VAL A 85 1.50 -6.37 9.35
N ALA A 86 1.82 -7.01 10.48
CA ALA A 86 1.60 -6.45 11.81
C ALA A 86 2.37 -5.14 12.00
N ARG A 87 3.65 -5.08 11.62
CA ARG A 87 4.45 -3.86 11.68
C ARG A 87 3.88 -2.75 10.80
N THR A 88 3.54 -3.05 9.54
CA THR A 88 2.97 -2.06 8.63
C THR A 88 1.63 -1.53 9.14
N ARG A 89 0.74 -2.40 9.61
CA ARG A 89 -0.55 -2.00 10.20
C ARG A 89 -0.36 -1.13 11.45
N ALA A 90 0.59 -1.46 12.32
CA ALA A 90 0.88 -0.64 13.49
C ALA A 90 1.31 0.78 13.09
N THR A 91 2.24 0.92 12.14
CA THR A 91 2.66 2.23 11.62
C THR A 91 1.51 2.99 10.98
N LEU A 92 0.70 2.36 10.14
CA LEU A 92 -0.45 3.02 9.50
C LEU A 92 -1.48 3.46 10.54
N ASN A 93 -1.74 2.66 11.57
CA ASN A 93 -2.65 3.00 12.66
C ASN A 93 -2.13 4.17 13.50
N GLU A 94 -0.84 4.21 13.83
CA GLU A 94 -0.24 5.32 14.57
C GLU A 94 -0.40 6.65 13.79
N ILE A 95 -0.12 6.62 12.49
CA ILE A 95 -0.28 7.79 11.61
C ILE A 95 -1.74 8.20 11.48
N ALA A 96 -2.64 7.24 11.33
CA ALA A 96 -4.09 7.46 11.23
C ALA A 96 -4.68 8.19 12.45
N HIS A 97 -4.09 8.02 13.63
CA HIS A 97 -4.50 8.68 14.88
C HIS A 97 -3.69 9.95 15.19
N SER A 98 -2.68 10.27 14.38
CA SER A 98 -1.92 11.51 14.52
C SER A 98 -2.66 12.67 13.86
N GLU A 99 -2.57 13.86 14.46
CA GLU A 99 -3.07 15.10 13.83
C GLU A 99 -2.13 15.62 12.73
N GLN A 100 -0.93 15.03 12.61
CA GLN A 100 0.13 15.45 11.69
C GLN A 100 0.02 14.74 10.35
N ASN A 101 -0.42 15.46 9.32
CA ASN A 101 -0.48 14.96 7.94
C ASN A 101 0.51 15.69 7.04
N ASP A 102 1.77 15.73 7.45
CA ASP A 102 2.85 16.34 6.67
C ASP A 102 3.55 15.31 5.75
N ILE A 103 4.48 15.81 4.93
CA ILE A 103 5.25 15.00 3.99
C ILE A 103 6.07 13.91 4.71
N ALA A 104 6.61 14.20 5.88
CA ALA A 104 7.46 13.26 6.60
C ALA A 104 6.64 12.07 7.10
N THR A 105 5.49 12.32 7.73
CA THR A 105 4.57 11.28 8.20
C THR A 105 4.08 10.41 7.05
N LEU A 106 3.65 11.02 5.94
CA LEU A 106 3.19 10.27 4.76
C LEU A 106 4.32 9.46 4.09
N SER A 107 5.57 9.95 4.15
CA SER A 107 6.74 9.20 3.68
C SER A 107 7.02 7.96 4.52
N VAL A 108 6.78 8.02 5.84
CA VAL A 108 6.91 6.86 6.75
C VAL A 108 5.86 5.80 6.42
N ALA A 109 4.60 6.20 6.23
CA ALA A 109 3.53 5.29 5.81
C ALA A 109 3.87 4.59 4.48
N LEU A 110 4.29 5.37 3.48
CA LEU A 110 4.73 4.84 2.19
C LEU A 110 5.90 3.85 2.34
N ARG A 111 6.90 4.16 3.18
CA ARG A 111 8.03 3.26 3.44
C ARG A 111 7.58 1.95 4.07
N ALA A 112 6.62 1.97 4.99
CA ALA A 112 6.07 0.76 5.61
C ALA A 112 5.41 -0.15 4.57
N ILE A 113 4.62 0.42 3.64
CA ILE A 113 3.99 -0.33 2.54
C ILE A 113 5.03 -0.87 1.56
N ARG A 114 6.01 -0.06 1.16
CA ARG A 114 7.12 -0.50 0.29
C ARG A 114 7.91 -1.65 0.89
N THR A 115 8.20 -1.57 2.18
CA THR A 115 8.93 -2.62 2.91
C THR A 115 8.13 -3.91 2.95
N LEU A 116 6.82 -3.81 3.15
CA LEU A 116 5.91 -4.95 3.09
C LEU A 116 5.84 -5.57 1.69
N ALA A 117 5.72 -4.75 0.65
CA ALA A 117 5.75 -5.20 -0.75
C ALA A 117 7.10 -5.83 -1.17
N GLY A 118 8.19 -5.46 -0.50
CA GLY A 118 9.51 -6.05 -0.72
C GLY A 118 9.69 -7.44 -0.12
N GLN A 119 8.89 -7.81 0.89
CA GLN A 119 8.97 -9.12 1.54
C GLN A 119 8.45 -10.21 0.57
N GLY A 120 9.18 -11.32 0.45
CA GLY A 120 8.88 -12.40 -0.49
C GLY A 120 9.69 -12.41 -1.80
N GLY A 121 10.86 -11.76 -1.82
CA GLY A 121 11.84 -11.86 -2.91
C GLY A 121 12.84 -13.01 -2.77
N SER A 122 12.49 -14.08 -2.05
CA SER A 122 13.35 -15.24 -1.81
C SER A 122 12.58 -16.53 -2.05
#